data_AF-A0A5E9PHL2-F1
#
_entry.id   AF-A0A5E9PHL2-F1
#
_cell.length_a   1.000
_cell.length_b   1.000
_cell.length_c   1.000
_cell.angle_alpha   90.00
_cell.angle_beta   90.00
_cell.angle_gamma   90.00
#
_symmetry.space_group_name_H-M   'P 1'
#
loop_
_entity.id
_entity.type
_entity.pdbx_description
1 polymer ?
#
loop_
_entity_poly.entity_id
_entity_poly.type
_entity_poly.pdbx_seq_one_letter_code
_entity_poly.pdbx_strand_id
1 'polypeptide(L)'
;MKTFFMWVGILFTIIFVLALIVGGNSSKVSSTSSNNVSESAKQEAIAAASEAVEAAEEAQAAVDTANKAENQNTTVVANSNLTNQQRNAVRAAEQYIDLTGFSRKGLIDQLSSSAGDGFSYADAKAAVDSMDVDWNQEAVEAAQQYIDLTGFSCSGLIDQLSSSAGDRFTEQQARYGAQQVGACS
;
A
#
# COMPACT_ATOMS: atom_id res chain seq x y z
N MET A 1 27.41 -19.19 25.18
CA MET A 1 26.59 -17.96 25.33
C MET A 1 26.61 -17.20 24.02
N LYS A 2 25.71 -17.54 23.09
CA LYS A 2 25.68 -16.99 21.71
C LYS A 2 24.23 -16.95 21.21
N THR A 3 23.42 -16.06 21.78
CA THR A 3 22.07 -15.75 21.27
C THR A 3 21.62 -14.32 21.60
N PHE A 4 22.54 -13.39 21.91
CA PHE A 4 22.15 -12.06 22.40
C PHE A 4 22.13 -10.94 21.33
N PHE A 5 22.23 -11.26 20.04
CA PHE A 5 22.36 -10.25 18.96
C PHE A 5 21.43 -10.48 17.76
N MET A 6 20.22 -10.99 17.97
CA MET A 6 19.23 -11.17 16.88
C MET A 6 17.85 -10.57 17.17
N TRP A 7 17.73 -9.69 18.17
CA TRP A 7 16.46 -9.07 18.60
C TRP A 7 16.57 -7.53 18.75
N VAL A 8 17.33 -6.86 17.87
CA VAL A 8 17.42 -5.38 17.83
C VAL A 8 17.02 -4.82 16.45
N GLY A 9 16.36 -5.62 15.62
CA GLY A 9 15.92 -5.21 14.27
C GLY A 9 14.40 -5.15 14.08
N ILE A 10 13.61 -5.25 15.16
CA ILE A 10 12.15 -5.25 15.11
C ILE A 10 11.64 -4.37 16.25
N LEU A 11 11.84 -3.04 16.17
CA LEU A 11 11.15 -2.11 17.08
C LEU A 11 11.18 -0.62 16.67
N PHE A 12 11.38 -0.26 15.39
CA PHE A 12 11.53 1.16 15.01
C PHE A 12 10.88 1.54 13.66
N THR A 13 9.62 1.15 13.44
CA THR A 13 8.76 1.78 12.41
C THR A 13 7.36 2.09 12.92
N ILE A 14 7.19 2.32 14.23
CA ILE A 14 5.99 2.99 14.77
C ILE A 14 6.46 3.97 15.85
N ILE A 15 7.11 5.06 15.43
CA ILE A 15 7.19 6.27 16.26
C ILE A 15 6.07 7.20 15.82
N PHE A 16 4.97 7.01 16.53
CA PHE A 16 3.87 7.92 16.71
C PHE A 16 4.41 9.32 17.05
N VAL A 17 4.21 10.29 16.15
CA VAL A 17 4.53 11.70 16.37
C VAL A 17 3.55 12.27 17.40
N LEU A 18 3.94 12.20 18.68
CA LEU A 18 3.34 12.95 19.78
C LEU A 18 4.09 14.29 19.90
N ALA A 19 3.65 15.28 19.12
CA ALA A 19 4.11 16.65 19.22
C ALA A 19 3.59 17.28 20.52
N LEU A 20 4.47 17.37 21.53
CA LEU A 20 4.23 18.14 22.75
C LEU A 20 4.53 19.63 22.52
N ILE A 21 3.51 20.39 22.86
CA ILE A 21 3.38 21.84 22.94
C ILE A 21 4.48 22.48 23.81
N VAL A 22 5.27 23.40 23.25
CA VAL A 22 5.94 24.49 23.99
C VAL A 22 6.07 25.74 23.09
N GLY A 23 5.60 26.89 23.59
CA GLY A 23 6.26 28.18 23.37
C GLY A 23 5.56 29.17 22.44
N GLY A 24 4.78 30.09 23.02
CA GLY A 24 4.35 31.31 22.34
C GLY A 24 5.40 32.43 22.36
N ASN A 25 5.27 33.41 21.45
CA ASN A 25 4.94 34.81 21.75
C ASN A 25 5.23 35.79 20.57
N SER A 26 4.25 36.65 20.31
CA SER A 26 4.31 38.03 19.79
C SER A 26 4.66 38.37 18.32
N SER A 27 3.61 38.83 17.63
CA SER A 27 3.46 40.16 16.98
C SER A 27 4.37 40.56 15.82
N LYS A 28 3.78 40.87 14.65
CA LYS A 28 3.71 42.24 14.05
C LYS A 28 3.13 42.27 12.61
N VAL A 29 1.96 42.93 12.48
CA VAL A 29 1.50 43.90 11.46
C VAL A 29 1.63 43.59 9.94
N SER A 30 0.44 43.41 9.35
CA SER A 30 -0.17 44.14 8.21
C SER A 30 0.69 44.66 7.04
N SER A 31 0.34 44.26 5.81
CA SER A 31 0.05 45.21 4.71
C SER A 31 -0.69 44.54 3.54
N THR A 32 -1.74 45.25 3.11
CA THR A 32 -2.70 45.03 2.01
C THR A 32 -2.14 45.34 0.61
N SER A 33 -2.62 44.62 -0.43
CA SER A 33 -3.07 45.12 -1.77
C SER A 33 -3.36 43.92 -2.71
N SER A 34 -4.61 43.58 -3.07
CA SER A 34 -5.51 44.22 -4.06
C SER A 34 -4.99 44.17 -5.52
N ASN A 35 -5.45 43.23 -6.35
CA ASN A 35 -6.60 43.43 -7.26
C ASN A 35 -6.72 42.37 -8.36
N ASN A 36 -7.97 42.00 -8.60
CA ASN A 36 -8.53 41.10 -9.61
C ASN A 36 -8.68 41.82 -10.98
N VAL A 37 -8.29 41.20 -12.11
CA VAL A 37 -8.99 41.25 -13.42
C VAL A 37 -8.45 40.11 -14.30
N SER A 38 -9.25 39.08 -14.58
CA SER A 38 -9.38 38.45 -15.91
C SER A 38 -10.37 37.27 -15.82
N GLU A 39 -11.64 37.64 -15.68
CA GLU A 39 -12.76 36.75 -15.37
C GLU A 39 -13.81 36.97 -16.46
N SER A 40 -13.57 36.48 -17.69
CA SER A 40 -14.58 36.54 -18.76
C SER A 40 -14.38 35.55 -19.93
N ALA A 41 -13.32 34.73 -19.95
CA ALA A 41 -13.11 33.75 -21.04
C ALA A 41 -12.92 32.29 -20.58
N LYS A 42 -12.99 32.02 -19.26
CA LYS A 42 -12.71 30.69 -18.69
C LYS A 42 -13.97 29.92 -18.27
N GLN A 43 -15.14 30.57 -18.24
CA GLN A 43 -16.38 29.95 -17.76
C GLN A 43 -17.04 29.00 -18.77
N GLU A 44 -16.79 29.16 -20.07
CA GLU A 44 -17.44 28.34 -21.12
C GLU A 44 -16.74 26.98 -21.33
N ALA A 45 -15.48 26.84 -20.91
CA ALA A 45 -14.71 25.58 -21.02
C ALA A 45 -14.91 24.62 -19.84
N ILE A 46 -15.47 25.10 -18.72
CA ILE A 46 -15.62 24.32 -17.48
C ILE A 46 -16.91 23.48 -17.50
N ALA A 47 -17.96 23.93 -18.21
CA ALA A 47 -19.22 23.21 -18.32
C ALA A 47 -19.10 21.96 -19.22
N ALA A 48 -18.39 22.05 -20.35
CA ALA A 48 -18.21 20.93 -21.27
C ALA A 48 -17.25 19.83 -20.74
N ALA A 49 -16.37 20.17 -19.80
CA ALA A 49 -15.46 19.21 -19.16
C ALA A 49 -16.13 18.44 -18.01
N SER A 50 -17.20 18.99 -17.41
CA SER A 50 -17.95 18.35 -16.32
C SER A 50 -18.79 17.16 -16.80
N GLU A 51 -19.40 17.28 -17.99
CA GLU A 51 -20.28 16.23 -18.55
C GLU A 51 -19.50 15.01 -19.09
N ALA A 52 -18.21 15.16 -19.38
CA ALA A 52 -17.35 14.07 -19.86
C ALA A 52 -16.73 13.21 -18.73
N VAL A 53 -16.64 13.76 -17.52
CA VAL A 53 -16.08 13.06 -16.34
C VAL A 53 -17.14 12.14 -15.71
N GLU A 54 -18.40 12.57 -15.71
CA GLU A 54 -19.54 11.82 -15.15
C GLU A 54 -19.88 10.56 -15.98
N ALA A 55 -19.70 10.62 -17.30
CA ALA A 55 -19.91 9.48 -18.21
C ALA A 55 -18.77 8.43 -18.19
N ALA A 56 -17.57 8.79 -17.71
CA ALA A 56 -16.44 7.87 -17.58
C ALA A 56 -16.48 7.08 -16.25
N GLU A 57 -17.09 7.66 -15.21
CA GLU A 57 -17.22 7.05 -13.87
C GLU A 57 -18.26 5.91 -13.86
N GLU A 58 -19.37 6.05 -14.61
CA GLU A 58 -20.37 4.97 -14.77
C GLU A 58 -19.83 3.77 -15.58
N ALA A 59 -18.90 4.01 -16.52
CA ALA A 59 -18.29 2.94 -17.32
C ALA A 59 -17.23 2.14 -16.53
N GLN A 60 -16.50 2.78 -15.62
CA GLN A 60 -15.49 2.12 -14.78
C GLN A 60 -16.13 1.24 -13.69
N ALA A 61 -17.23 1.71 -13.07
CA ALA A 61 -17.95 0.96 -12.04
C ALA A 61 -18.56 -0.37 -12.55
N ALA A 62 -18.91 -0.45 -13.83
CA ALA A 62 -19.42 -1.66 -14.47
C ALA A 62 -18.33 -2.73 -14.72
N VAL A 63 -17.09 -2.30 -14.98
CA VAL A 63 -15.94 -3.20 -15.22
C VAL A 63 -15.42 -3.78 -13.89
N ASP A 64 -15.39 -2.97 -12.83
CA ASP A 64 -15.00 -3.43 -11.49
C ASP A 64 -16.00 -4.43 -10.91
N THR A 65 -17.29 -4.29 -11.25
CA THR A 65 -18.35 -5.24 -10.83
C THR A 65 -18.29 -6.57 -11.60
N ALA A 66 -17.88 -6.56 -12.87
CA ALA A 66 -17.75 -7.76 -13.70
C ALA A 66 -16.49 -8.57 -13.36
N ASN A 67 -15.34 -7.91 -13.14
CA ASN A 67 -14.10 -8.57 -12.71
C ASN A 67 -14.22 -9.16 -11.29
N LYS A 68 -15.00 -8.53 -10.41
CA LYS A 68 -15.30 -9.07 -9.09
C LYS A 68 -16.16 -10.33 -9.17
N ALA A 69 -17.12 -10.45 -10.10
CA ALA A 69 -17.99 -11.61 -10.18
C ALA A 69 -17.30 -12.86 -10.78
N GLU A 70 -16.36 -12.69 -11.72
CA GLU A 70 -15.64 -13.81 -12.33
C GLU A 70 -14.49 -14.32 -11.44
N ASN A 71 -13.78 -13.43 -10.74
CA ASN A 71 -12.71 -13.79 -9.80
C ASN A 71 -13.24 -14.53 -8.56
N GLN A 72 -14.45 -14.21 -8.10
CA GLN A 72 -15.05 -14.89 -6.94
C GLN A 72 -15.31 -16.39 -7.19
N ASN A 73 -15.50 -16.83 -8.43
CA ASN A 73 -15.81 -18.24 -8.70
C ASN A 73 -14.56 -19.16 -8.58
N THR A 74 -13.36 -18.63 -8.81
CA THR A 74 -12.09 -19.40 -8.67
C THR A 74 -11.63 -19.41 -7.21
N THR A 75 -11.73 -18.27 -6.53
CA THR A 75 -11.33 -18.11 -5.12
C THR A 75 -12.25 -18.90 -4.18
N VAL A 76 -13.54 -19.05 -4.50
CA VAL A 76 -14.48 -19.87 -3.72
C VAL A 76 -14.16 -21.37 -3.81
N VAL A 77 -13.70 -21.87 -4.97
CA VAL A 77 -13.31 -23.29 -5.13
C VAL A 77 -11.99 -23.59 -4.42
N ALA A 78 -11.00 -22.68 -4.47
CA ALA A 78 -9.77 -22.81 -3.68
C ALA A 78 -10.08 -22.78 -2.16
N ASN A 79 -10.94 -21.86 -1.72
CA ASN A 79 -11.36 -21.73 -0.31
C ASN A 79 -12.16 -22.93 0.22
N SER A 80 -12.86 -23.66 -0.66
CA SER A 80 -13.63 -24.85 -0.27
C SER A 80 -12.74 -26.01 0.21
N ASN A 81 -11.47 -26.04 -0.19
CA ASN A 81 -10.49 -27.07 0.20
C ASN A 81 -9.63 -26.67 1.41
N LEU A 82 -9.80 -25.46 1.96
CA LEU A 82 -9.00 -24.99 3.08
C LEU A 82 -9.47 -25.55 4.42
N THR A 83 -8.55 -25.68 5.37
CA THR A 83 -8.89 -25.91 6.78
C THR A 83 -9.52 -24.66 7.41
N ASN A 84 -10.13 -24.79 8.59
CA ASN A 84 -10.61 -23.61 9.34
C ASN A 84 -9.47 -22.63 9.64
N GLN A 85 -8.27 -23.13 9.97
CA GLN A 85 -7.11 -22.28 10.26
C GLN A 85 -6.65 -21.52 9.01
N GLN A 86 -6.58 -22.20 7.87
CA GLN A 86 -6.23 -21.57 6.60
C GLN A 86 -7.24 -20.50 6.19
N ARG A 87 -8.55 -20.74 6.35
CA ARG A 87 -9.56 -19.69 6.10
C ARG A 87 -9.42 -18.50 7.05
N ASN A 88 -9.06 -18.73 8.30
CA ASN A 88 -8.77 -17.63 9.23
C ASN A 88 -7.54 -16.83 8.79
N ALA A 89 -6.49 -17.52 8.35
CA ALA A 89 -5.30 -16.89 7.80
C ALA A 89 -5.59 -16.12 6.50
N VAL A 90 -6.49 -16.59 5.62
CA VAL A 90 -6.93 -15.84 4.43
C VAL A 90 -7.57 -14.51 4.84
N ARG A 91 -8.50 -14.53 5.81
CA ARG A 91 -9.15 -13.28 6.29
C ARG A 91 -8.17 -12.31 6.95
N ALA A 92 -7.15 -12.82 7.62
CA ALA A 92 -6.09 -11.99 8.18
C ALA A 92 -5.19 -11.42 7.05
N ALA A 93 -4.86 -12.24 6.04
CA ALA A 93 -4.08 -11.83 4.89
C ALA A 93 -4.76 -10.69 4.11
N GLU A 94 -6.07 -10.83 3.85
CA GLU A 94 -6.91 -9.80 3.23
C GLU A 94 -6.86 -8.47 4.00
N GLN A 95 -6.98 -8.51 5.34
CA GLN A 95 -6.90 -7.30 6.16
C GLN A 95 -5.54 -6.60 6.09
N TYR A 96 -4.45 -7.35 5.90
CA TYR A 96 -3.12 -6.76 5.79
C TYR A 96 -2.92 -6.06 4.44
N ILE A 97 -3.27 -6.71 3.33
CA ILE A 97 -3.13 -6.12 1.99
C ILE A 97 -4.10 -4.95 1.79
N ASP A 98 -5.28 -4.97 2.44
CA ASP A 98 -6.21 -3.83 2.43
C ASP A 98 -5.64 -2.58 3.15
N LEU A 99 -4.66 -2.75 4.04
CA LEU A 99 -4.04 -1.66 4.79
C LEU A 99 -2.80 -1.10 4.09
N THR A 100 -1.97 -1.97 3.53
CA THR A 100 -0.69 -1.60 2.92
C THR A 100 -0.19 -2.71 1.98
N GLY A 101 0.62 -2.33 0.99
CA GLY A 101 1.21 -3.28 0.06
C GLY A 101 2.14 -4.27 0.76
N PHE A 102 1.90 -5.57 0.56
CA PHE A 102 2.76 -6.63 1.11
C PHE A 102 3.37 -7.49 0.01
N SER A 103 4.64 -7.87 0.18
CA SER A 103 5.17 -8.98 -0.60
C SER A 103 4.54 -10.28 -0.15
N ARG A 104 4.42 -11.24 -1.08
CA ARG A 104 3.98 -12.61 -0.75
C ARG A 104 4.75 -13.20 0.43
N LYS A 105 6.08 -12.98 0.48
CA LYS A 105 6.92 -13.49 1.55
C LYS A 105 6.70 -12.73 2.86
N GLY A 106 6.62 -11.41 2.79
CA GLY A 106 6.34 -10.55 3.94
C GLY A 106 5.02 -10.92 4.60
N LEU A 107 3.97 -11.14 3.81
CA LEU A 107 2.65 -11.52 4.30
C LEU A 107 2.66 -12.89 5.00
N ILE A 108 3.31 -13.90 4.41
CA ILE A 108 3.46 -15.22 5.05
C ILE A 108 4.26 -15.11 6.36
N ASP A 109 5.34 -14.33 6.37
CA ASP A 109 6.17 -14.13 7.56
C ASP A 109 5.38 -13.39 8.66
N GLN A 110 4.56 -12.40 8.31
CA GLN A 110 3.68 -11.67 9.23
C GLN A 110 2.64 -12.59 9.88
N LEU A 111 1.91 -13.36 9.06
CA LEU A 111 0.88 -14.29 9.53
C LEU A 111 1.45 -15.42 10.41
N SER A 112 2.67 -15.88 10.10
CA SER A 112 3.31 -16.98 10.85
C SER A 112 4.18 -16.51 12.02
N SER A 113 4.41 -15.21 12.15
CA SER A 113 5.19 -14.64 13.25
C SER A 113 4.45 -14.81 14.58
N SER A 114 5.18 -15.20 15.62
CA SER A 114 4.63 -15.24 16.99
C SER A 114 4.28 -13.85 17.55
N ALA A 115 4.81 -12.78 16.95
CA ALA A 115 4.45 -11.40 17.27
C ALA A 115 3.37 -10.82 16.33
N GLY A 116 2.99 -11.56 15.28
CA GLY A 116 1.85 -11.29 14.42
C GLY A 116 0.68 -12.16 14.83
N ASP A 117 0.16 -12.96 13.89
CA ASP A 117 -1.02 -13.80 14.13
C ASP A 117 -0.71 -15.20 14.72
N GLY A 118 0.54 -15.66 14.58
CA GLY A 118 0.99 -16.94 15.13
C GLY A 118 0.38 -18.17 14.44
N PHE A 119 -0.07 -18.07 13.19
CA PHE A 119 -0.45 -19.25 12.41
C PHE A 119 0.76 -20.17 12.18
N SER A 120 0.51 -21.45 11.93
CA SER A 120 1.58 -22.31 11.44
C SER A 120 2.08 -21.78 10.09
N TYR A 121 3.38 -21.90 9.80
CA TYR A 121 3.92 -21.49 8.51
C TYR A 121 3.19 -22.16 7.34
N ALA A 122 2.79 -23.43 7.51
CA ALA A 122 2.05 -24.18 6.51
C ALA A 122 0.65 -23.58 6.26
N ASP A 123 -0.07 -23.20 7.32
CA ASP A 123 -1.39 -22.58 7.19
C ASP A 123 -1.30 -21.18 6.58
N ALA A 124 -0.34 -20.36 7.01
CA ALA A 124 -0.09 -19.03 6.46
C ALA A 124 0.26 -19.11 4.97
N LYS A 125 1.18 -20.01 4.59
CA LYS A 125 1.55 -20.21 3.18
C LYS A 125 0.38 -20.69 2.35
N ALA A 126 -0.39 -21.67 2.83
CA ALA A 126 -1.55 -22.19 2.11
C ALA A 126 -2.64 -21.12 1.93
N ALA A 127 -2.85 -20.26 2.93
CA ALA A 127 -3.77 -19.13 2.83
C ALA A 127 -3.33 -18.14 1.76
N VAL A 128 -2.12 -17.61 1.85
CA VAL A 128 -1.59 -16.63 0.87
C VAL A 128 -1.55 -17.20 -0.55
N ASP A 129 -1.25 -18.49 -0.70
CA ASP A 129 -1.24 -19.16 -2.02
C ASP A 129 -2.63 -19.45 -2.59
N SER A 130 -3.68 -19.39 -1.77
CA SER A 130 -5.06 -19.59 -2.22
C SER A 130 -5.72 -18.31 -2.72
N MET A 131 -5.09 -17.15 -2.47
CA MET A 131 -5.61 -15.85 -2.86
C MET A 131 -5.16 -15.50 -4.29
N ASP A 132 -6.02 -14.78 -5.00
CA ASP A 132 -5.68 -14.19 -6.30
C ASP A 132 -5.19 -12.75 -6.08
N VAL A 133 -3.88 -12.60 -5.87
CA VAL A 133 -3.23 -11.31 -5.58
C VAL A 133 -2.26 -10.97 -6.70
N ASP A 134 -2.38 -9.75 -7.23
CA ASP A 134 -1.36 -9.19 -8.11
C ASP A 134 -0.19 -8.64 -7.29
N TRP A 135 0.82 -9.47 -7.10
CA TRP A 135 2.01 -9.09 -6.33
C TRP A 135 2.86 -7.98 -6.95
N ASN A 136 2.67 -7.65 -8.24
CA ASN A 136 3.29 -6.46 -8.81
C ASN A 136 2.54 -5.21 -8.36
N GLN A 137 1.21 -5.26 -8.30
CA GLN A 137 0.38 -4.17 -7.80
C GLN A 137 0.68 -3.89 -6.31
N GLU A 138 0.80 -4.94 -5.49
CA GLU A 138 1.25 -4.81 -4.08
C GLU A 138 2.61 -4.10 -3.96
N ALA A 139 3.53 -4.34 -4.90
CA ALA A 139 4.83 -3.68 -4.92
C ALA A 139 4.73 -2.21 -5.30
N VAL A 140 3.79 -1.83 -6.17
CA VAL A 140 3.50 -0.41 -6.48
C VAL A 140 2.95 0.30 -5.25
N GLU A 141 2.04 -0.34 -4.52
CA GLU A 141 1.44 0.23 -3.31
C GLU A 141 2.47 0.42 -2.21
N ALA A 142 3.32 -0.59 -1.96
CA ALA A 142 4.43 -0.46 -1.03
C ALA A 142 5.42 0.64 -1.46
N ALA A 143 5.77 0.70 -2.75
CA ALA A 143 6.64 1.73 -3.30
C ALA A 143 6.08 3.14 -3.12
N GLN A 144 4.78 3.32 -3.36
CA GLN A 144 4.11 4.61 -3.26
C GLN A 144 4.11 5.12 -1.81
N GLN A 145 3.87 4.23 -0.84
CA GLN A 145 3.90 4.59 0.58
C GLN A 145 5.28 5.09 1.02
N TYR A 146 6.37 4.48 0.52
CA TYR A 146 7.70 4.98 0.81
C TYR A 146 7.92 6.38 0.24
N ILE A 147 7.54 6.61 -1.01
CA ILE A 147 7.69 7.90 -1.69
C ILE A 147 6.86 8.99 -1.02
N ASP A 148 5.64 8.66 -0.54
CA ASP A 148 4.77 9.61 0.14
C ASP A 148 5.34 10.05 1.50
N LEU A 149 6.09 9.17 2.18
CA LEU A 149 6.72 9.47 3.46
C LEU A 149 8.07 10.18 3.32
N THR A 150 8.89 9.77 2.35
CA THR A 150 10.25 10.29 2.17
C THR A 150 10.77 10.08 0.75
N GLY A 151 11.73 10.91 0.33
CA GLY A 151 12.42 10.71 -0.93
C GLY A 151 13.31 9.46 -0.93
N PHE A 152 13.25 8.68 -2.01
CA PHE A 152 14.17 7.59 -2.32
C PHE A 152 14.82 7.79 -3.70
N SER A 153 16.04 7.28 -3.87
CA SER A 153 16.59 7.05 -5.21
C SER A 153 16.00 5.76 -5.80
N CYS A 154 16.02 5.61 -7.14
CA CYS A 154 15.62 4.37 -7.82
C CYS A 154 16.22 3.11 -7.16
N SER A 155 17.55 3.08 -7.02
CA SER A 155 18.24 1.92 -6.43
C SER A 155 17.89 1.73 -4.96
N GLY A 156 17.78 2.82 -4.19
CA GLY A 156 17.43 2.75 -2.77
C GLY A 156 16.03 2.20 -2.54
N LEU A 157 15.05 2.57 -3.37
CA LEU A 157 13.69 2.05 -3.27
C LEU A 157 13.63 0.58 -3.68
N ILE A 158 14.33 0.19 -4.76
CA ILE A 158 14.44 -1.21 -5.18
C ILE A 158 15.05 -2.05 -4.05
N ASP A 159 16.16 -1.60 -3.47
CA ASP A 159 16.84 -2.29 -2.37
C ASP A 159 15.95 -2.40 -1.13
N GLN A 160 15.19 -1.35 -0.79
CA GLN A 160 14.25 -1.37 0.34
C GLN A 160 13.17 -2.44 0.14
N LEU A 161 12.52 -2.45 -1.03
CA LEU A 161 11.44 -3.37 -1.36
C LEU A 161 11.94 -4.83 -1.47
N SER A 162 13.12 -5.06 -2.05
CA SER A 162 13.63 -6.43 -2.29
C SER A 162 14.48 -7.00 -1.14
N SER A 163 14.95 -6.15 -0.22
CA SER A 163 15.83 -6.56 0.88
C SER A 163 15.17 -7.62 1.77
N SER A 164 15.98 -8.59 2.19
CA SER A 164 15.57 -9.60 3.17
C SER A 164 15.22 -9.04 4.55
N ALA A 165 15.67 -7.82 4.85
CA ALA A 165 15.35 -7.09 6.09
C ALA A 165 14.30 -5.99 5.88
N GLY A 166 13.92 -5.71 4.63
CA GLY A 166 12.82 -4.82 4.25
C GLY A 166 11.58 -5.65 3.91
N ASP A 167 10.97 -5.36 2.75
CA ASP A 167 9.64 -5.89 2.41
C ASP A 167 9.68 -7.23 1.70
N ARG A 168 10.86 -7.66 1.22
CA ARG A 168 11.12 -9.01 0.68
C ARG A 168 10.32 -9.33 -0.58
N PHE A 169 9.98 -8.32 -1.38
CA PHE A 169 9.54 -8.51 -2.76
C PHE A 169 10.63 -9.22 -3.57
N THR A 170 10.23 -9.86 -4.67
CA THR A 170 11.23 -10.27 -5.66
C THR A 170 11.88 -9.03 -6.27
N GLU A 171 13.13 -9.15 -6.71
CA GLU A 171 13.83 -8.05 -7.38
C GLU A 171 13.06 -7.48 -8.58
N GLN A 172 12.31 -8.33 -9.29
CA GLN A 172 11.49 -7.93 -10.43
C GLN A 172 10.28 -7.09 -9.99
N GLN A 173 9.58 -7.51 -8.93
CA GLN A 173 8.46 -6.77 -8.35
C GLN A 173 8.92 -5.42 -7.77
N ALA A 174 10.05 -5.40 -7.05
CA ALA A 174 10.63 -4.19 -6.51
C ALA A 174 10.98 -3.17 -7.62
N ARG A 175 11.60 -3.63 -8.71
CA ARG A 175 11.88 -2.81 -9.90
C ARG A 175 10.61 -2.30 -10.55
N TYR A 176 9.60 -3.16 -10.69
CA TYR A 176 8.31 -2.78 -11.25
C TYR A 176 7.67 -1.67 -10.41
N GLY A 177 7.53 -1.87 -9.10
CA GLY A 177 6.98 -0.87 -8.17
C GLY A 177 7.71 0.46 -8.23
N ALA A 178 9.05 0.44 -8.13
CA ALA A 178 9.87 1.65 -8.20
C ALA A 178 9.74 2.42 -9.53
N GLN A 179 9.56 1.71 -10.65
CA GLN A 179 9.33 2.34 -11.95
C GLN A 179 7.94 2.98 -12.03
N GLN A 180 6.89 2.30 -11.57
CA GLN A 180 5.52 2.80 -11.64
C GLN A 180 5.31 4.07 -10.82
N VAL A 181 6.01 4.21 -9.69
CA VAL A 181 5.94 5.41 -8.84
C VAL A 181 6.91 6.52 -9.28
N GLY A 182 7.59 6.37 -10.42
CA GLY A 182 8.48 7.39 -10.98
C GLY A 182 9.84 7.53 -10.29
N ALA A 183 10.23 6.61 -9.40
CA ALA A 183 11.52 6.68 -8.72
C ALA A 183 12.71 6.40 -9.67
N CYS A 184 12.45 5.79 -10.83
CA CYS A 184 13.44 5.32 -11.81
C CYS A 184 13.38 6.02 -13.18
N SER A 185 12.63 7.11 -13.31
CA SER A 185 12.50 7.90 -14.55
C SER A 185 13.61 8.93 -14.75
#